data_AF-A0A6A0AST3-F1
#
_entry.id   AF-A0A6A0AST3-F1
#
_cell.length_a   1.000
_cell.length_b   1.000
_cell.length_c   1.000
_cell.angle_alpha   90.00
_cell.angle_beta   90.00
_cell.angle_gamma   90.00
#
_symmetry.space_group_name_H-M   'P 1'
#
loop_
_entity.id
_entity.type
_entity.pdbx_description
1 polymer ?
#
loop_
_entity_poly.entity_id
_entity_poly.type
_entity_poly.pdbx_seq_one_letter_code
_entity_poly.pdbx_strand_id
1 'polypeptide(L)'
;MPRTDPSSTTASPAASSTPDLPEPGGLCAIHQPNFLPRLTTLAKLFAADYWIVLDDVQFTRRDYQHRARLANLNDPAGQQWLTIPTRLPSGRPTPIRDAVIDDPHLARRRTAGMLRQRYGASPHWPALAETLDPVLDAFDTGETATVAETSTRVLLDLLGWKGQVLTSSRLPARRGRSVRLADLSAATGARAYLCGTGGMTYLDPAPFKVQNIAVASFRPPTTGIWSSGRRLSALWALATLGPDAVTARLQALAAHRGRLQIAAAPSSWGTYHRTWPWQDSREAGMCHRAPVTLRHG
;
A
#
# COMPACT_ATOMS: atom_id res chain seq x y z
N MET A 1 -0.11 2.40 -71.17
CA MET A 1 0.36 3.68 -70.58
C MET A 1 -0.68 4.74 -70.93
N PRO A 2 -1.04 5.70 -70.05
CA PRO A 2 -0.61 5.95 -68.66
C PRO A 2 -1.75 5.62 -67.65
N ARG A 3 -1.59 5.22 -66.38
CA ARG A 3 -0.83 5.67 -65.18
C ARG A 3 -1.14 7.09 -64.71
N THR A 4 -1.92 7.19 -63.62
CA THR A 4 -1.66 8.06 -62.46
C THR A 4 -2.65 7.73 -61.32
N ASP A 5 -2.13 7.17 -60.24
CA ASP A 5 -2.61 7.23 -58.84
C ASP A 5 -1.80 8.35 -58.13
N PRO A 6 -1.97 8.68 -56.83
CA PRO A 6 -3.06 8.43 -55.86
C PRO A 6 -3.42 9.70 -55.03
N SER A 7 -4.49 9.68 -54.22
CA SER A 7 -4.47 10.28 -52.87
C SER A 7 -5.78 10.00 -52.12
N SER A 8 -5.71 9.35 -50.96
CA SER A 8 -6.63 9.57 -49.83
C SER A 8 -6.10 8.85 -48.59
N THR A 9 -5.35 9.63 -47.82
CA THR A 9 -5.41 9.75 -46.35
C THR A 9 -5.30 8.48 -45.51
N THR A 10 -4.07 8.27 -45.02
CA THR A 10 -3.74 7.55 -43.79
C THR A 10 -4.68 7.90 -42.63
N ALA A 11 -5.34 6.89 -42.08
CA ALA A 11 -6.01 6.96 -40.80
C ALA A 11 -4.97 7.20 -39.68
N SER A 12 -5.16 8.27 -38.91
CA SER A 12 -4.43 8.53 -37.65
C SER A 12 -4.60 7.35 -36.68
N PRO A 13 -3.53 6.89 -36.00
CA PRO A 13 -3.69 5.96 -34.91
C PRO A 13 -4.28 6.69 -33.70
N ALA A 14 -5.18 5.99 -33.01
CA ALA A 14 -5.83 6.39 -31.79
C ALA A 14 -4.83 7.01 -30.80
N ALA A 15 -5.10 8.26 -30.39
CA ALA A 15 -4.45 8.84 -29.23
C ALA A 15 -4.80 7.96 -28.02
N SER A 16 -3.81 7.27 -27.48
CA SER A 16 -3.88 6.67 -26.16
C SER A 16 -4.15 7.80 -25.16
N SER A 17 -5.39 7.94 -24.74
CA SER A 17 -5.79 8.87 -23.69
C SER A 17 -5.03 8.49 -22.43
N THR A 18 -4.00 9.27 -22.09
CA THR A 18 -3.46 9.30 -20.73
C THR A 18 -4.65 9.51 -19.78
N PRO A 19 -4.79 8.72 -18.71
CA PRO A 19 -5.85 8.96 -17.74
C PRO A 19 -5.76 10.42 -17.28
N ASP A 20 -6.89 11.13 -17.23
CA ASP A 20 -6.95 12.49 -16.71
C ASP A 20 -6.24 12.51 -15.35
N LEU A 21 -5.09 13.19 -15.30
CA LEU A 21 -4.37 13.42 -14.06
C LEU A 21 -5.10 14.57 -13.35
N PRO A 22 -5.55 14.42 -12.10
CA PRO A 22 -6.24 15.49 -11.39
C PRO A 22 -5.30 16.63 -10.99
N GLU A 23 -5.91 17.69 -10.46
CA GLU A 23 -5.26 18.94 -10.10
C GLU A 23 -3.94 18.73 -9.31
N PRO A 24 -2.83 19.35 -9.77
CA PRO A 24 -1.55 19.30 -9.08
C PRO A 24 -1.63 19.82 -7.64
N GLY A 25 -0.81 19.25 -6.74
CA GLY A 25 -0.69 19.72 -5.36
C GLY A 25 -1.39 18.88 -4.28
N GLY A 26 -1.92 17.71 -4.64
CA GLY A 26 -2.47 16.73 -3.70
C GLY A 26 -1.42 15.97 -2.87
N LEU A 27 -1.89 15.09 -1.98
CA LEU A 27 -1.12 14.15 -1.17
C LEU A 27 -1.13 12.76 -1.80
N CYS A 28 0.04 12.17 -1.99
CA CYS A 28 0.18 10.82 -2.55
C CYS A 28 0.55 9.79 -1.46
N ALA A 29 -0.23 8.72 -1.35
CA ALA A 29 0.11 7.55 -0.57
C ALA A 29 0.43 6.37 -1.50
N ILE A 30 1.67 5.89 -1.43
CA ILE A 30 2.07 4.65 -2.08
C ILE A 30 1.95 3.53 -1.06
N HIS A 31 1.24 2.46 -1.40
CA HIS A 31 1.08 1.30 -0.53
C HIS A 31 0.78 0.04 -1.33
N GLN A 32 1.34 -1.08 -0.90
CA GLN A 32 1.01 -2.40 -1.44
C GLN A 32 -0.49 -2.71 -1.26
N PRO A 33 -1.12 -3.48 -2.14
CA PRO A 33 -2.49 -3.92 -1.91
C PRO A 33 -2.53 -4.81 -0.66
N ASN A 34 -3.39 -4.46 0.29
CA ASN A 34 -3.56 -5.21 1.54
C ASN A 34 -4.96 -5.82 1.56
N PHE A 35 -5.03 -7.12 1.82
CA PHE A 35 -6.31 -7.79 2.05
C PHE A 35 -6.92 -7.33 3.36
N LEU A 36 -8.13 -6.77 3.29
CA LEU A 36 -8.90 -6.21 4.41
C LEU A 36 -8.01 -5.33 5.31
N PRO A 37 -7.55 -4.18 4.78
CA PRO A 37 -6.43 -3.43 5.32
C PRO A 37 -6.61 -3.08 6.79
N ARG A 38 -5.47 -2.96 7.48
CA ARG A 38 -5.44 -2.46 8.85
C ARG A 38 -6.06 -1.06 8.94
N LEU A 39 -6.68 -0.73 10.07
CA LEU A 39 -7.28 0.59 10.27
C LEU A 39 -6.28 1.73 10.03
N THR A 40 -5.04 1.61 10.49
CA THR A 40 -4.02 2.66 10.25
C THR A 40 -3.57 2.75 8.79
N THR A 41 -3.64 1.65 8.04
CA THR A 41 -3.34 1.67 6.60
C THR A 41 -4.50 2.35 5.86
N LEU A 42 -5.74 1.95 6.15
CA LEU A 42 -6.93 2.55 5.56
C LEU A 42 -6.99 4.06 5.85
N ALA A 43 -6.67 4.48 7.08
CA ALA A 43 -6.60 5.89 7.44
C ALA A 43 -5.52 6.69 6.70
N LYS A 44 -4.38 6.06 6.39
CA LYS A 44 -3.33 6.71 5.60
C LYS A 44 -3.81 6.94 4.17
N LEU A 45 -4.46 5.94 3.58
CA LEU A 45 -4.99 6.03 2.22
C LEU A 45 -6.14 7.04 2.16
N PHE A 46 -7.04 7.02 3.14
CA PHE A 46 -8.16 7.97 3.25
C PHE A 46 -7.70 9.43 3.32
N ALA A 47 -6.56 9.70 3.97
CA ALA A 47 -5.99 11.04 4.10
C ALA A 47 -5.21 11.50 2.85
N ALA A 48 -5.09 10.67 1.82
CA ALA A 48 -4.39 11.00 0.59
C ALA A 48 -5.38 11.25 -0.56
N ASP A 49 -4.99 12.10 -1.50
CA ASP A 49 -5.74 12.36 -2.74
C ASP A 49 -5.42 11.29 -3.79
N TYR A 50 -4.25 10.65 -3.66
CA TYR A 50 -3.81 9.56 -4.53
C TYR A 50 -3.44 8.34 -3.72
N TRP A 51 -3.90 7.17 -4.16
CA TRP A 51 -3.32 5.89 -3.78
C TRP A 51 -2.63 5.24 -4.98
N ILE A 52 -1.32 5.08 -4.91
CA ILE A 52 -0.60 4.24 -5.88
C ILE A 52 -0.46 2.83 -5.30
N VAL A 53 -1.10 1.87 -5.94
CA VAL A 53 -1.01 0.44 -5.63
C VAL A 53 0.38 -0.05 -6.02
N LEU A 54 1.18 -0.41 -5.01
CA LEU A 54 2.55 -0.92 -5.20
C LEU A 54 2.54 -2.43 -5.44
N ASP A 55 2.17 -2.84 -6.65
CA ASP A 55 1.81 -4.20 -7.05
C ASP A 55 2.97 -5.05 -7.62
N ASP A 56 4.05 -4.41 -8.09
CA ASP A 56 5.20 -5.06 -8.73
C ASP A 56 6.41 -5.27 -7.81
N VAL A 57 6.24 -5.05 -6.50
CA VAL A 57 7.25 -5.41 -5.50
C VAL A 57 7.06 -6.86 -5.06
N GLN A 58 8.11 -7.45 -4.49
CA GLN A 58 8.11 -8.85 -4.06
C GLN A 58 7.00 -9.15 -3.04
N PHE A 59 6.31 -10.27 -3.25
CA PHE A 59 5.31 -10.80 -2.33
C PHE A 59 5.94 -11.28 -1.02
N THR A 60 5.27 -11.02 0.12
CA THR A 60 5.72 -11.39 1.46
C THR A 60 4.73 -12.36 2.13
N ARG A 61 5.18 -13.60 2.37
CA ARG A 61 4.38 -14.73 2.91
C ARG A 61 3.74 -14.52 4.29
N ARG A 62 4.16 -13.52 5.06
CA ARG A 62 3.62 -13.25 6.41
C ARG A 62 3.17 -11.80 6.56
N ASP A 63 2.76 -11.18 5.47
CA ASP A 63 2.30 -9.79 5.44
C ASP A 63 0.84 -9.69 4.99
N TYR A 64 0.28 -8.50 5.10
CA TYR A 64 -1.14 -8.22 4.93
C TYR A 64 -1.60 -8.24 3.46
N GLN A 65 -0.71 -8.60 2.53
CA GLN A 65 -1.02 -8.76 1.10
C GLN A 65 -2.05 -9.87 0.84
N HIS A 66 -2.16 -10.86 1.73
CA HIS A 66 -3.07 -12.01 1.56
C HIS A 66 -3.71 -12.46 2.89
N ARG A 67 -3.56 -11.69 3.97
CA ARG A 67 -4.10 -12.04 5.29
C ARG A 67 -4.44 -10.82 6.10
N ALA A 68 -5.50 -10.93 6.88
CA ALA A 68 -5.99 -9.88 7.75
C ALA A 68 -6.16 -10.40 9.17
N ARG A 69 -5.95 -9.53 10.15
CA ARG A 69 -6.21 -9.86 11.55
C ARG A 69 -7.59 -9.34 11.93
N LEU A 70 -8.51 -10.27 12.15
CA LEU A 70 -9.85 -10.00 12.64
C LEU A 70 -9.85 -10.06 14.17
N ALA A 71 -10.84 -9.45 14.80
CA ALA A 71 -11.08 -9.53 16.23
C ALA A 71 -12.57 -9.66 16.53
N ASN A 72 -12.89 -10.15 17.73
CA ASN A 72 -14.28 -10.23 18.20
C ASN A 72 -14.87 -8.83 18.39
N LEU A 73 -16.17 -8.68 18.14
CA LEU A 73 -16.90 -7.41 18.28
C LEU A 73 -16.71 -6.77 19.66
N ASN A 74 -16.80 -7.58 20.71
CA ASN A 74 -16.75 -7.14 22.11
C ASN A 74 -15.38 -7.35 22.78
N ASP A 75 -14.43 -7.98 22.08
CA ASP A 75 -13.11 -8.28 22.62
C ASP A 75 -12.02 -8.16 21.54
N PRO A 76 -11.33 -7.02 21.45
CA PRO A 76 -10.23 -6.84 20.52
C PRO A 76 -8.99 -7.69 20.84
N ALA A 77 -8.92 -8.36 21.99
CA ALA A 77 -7.85 -9.30 22.34
C ALA A 77 -8.06 -10.68 21.70
N GLY A 78 -9.32 -11.11 21.53
CA GLY A 78 -9.73 -12.31 20.80
C GLY A 78 -9.52 -12.21 19.29
N GLN A 79 -8.26 -12.31 18.86
CA GLN A 79 -7.83 -12.08 17.47
C GLN A 79 -7.65 -13.38 16.69
N GLN A 80 -8.04 -13.38 15.42
CA GLN A 80 -7.76 -14.48 14.49
C GLN A 80 -7.23 -13.96 13.16
N TRP A 81 -6.31 -14.72 12.57
CA TRP A 81 -5.95 -14.54 11.17
C TRP A 81 -7.02 -15.11 10.26
N LEU A 82 -7.37 -14.33 9.24
CA LEU A 82 -8.03 -14.77 8.03
C LEU A 82 -6.98 -14.69 6.90
N THR A 83 -6.75 -15.79 6.20
CA THR A 83 -5.67 -15.94 5.23
C THR A 83 -6.24 -16.47 3.91
N ILE A 84 -5.91 -15.81 2.80
CA ILE A 84 -6.11 -16.31 1.45
C ILE A 84 -4.96 -17.28 1.12
N PRO A 85 -5.23 -18.59 0.94
CA PRO A 85 -4.19 -19.54 0.52
C PRO A 85 -3.62 -19.11 -0.83
N THR A 86 -2.33 -18.76 -0.85
CA THR A 86 -1.67 -18.13 -2.00
C THR A 86 -0.45 -18.95 -2.42
N ARG A 87 -0.36 -19.25 -3.72
CA ARG A 87 0.81 -19.83 -4.38
C ARG A 87 1.62 -18.74 -5.07
N LEU A 88 2.93 -18.99 -5.16
CA LEU A 88 3.89 -18.07 -5.76
C LEU A 88 4.52 -18.74 -6.99
N PRO A 89 4.03 -18.47 -8.21
CA PRO A 89 4.44 -19.18 -9.43
C PRO A 89 5.95 -19.17 -9.66
N SER A 90 6.63 -18.07 -9.33
CA SER A 90 8.09 -17.93 -9.46
C SER A 90 8.82 -18.14 -8.14
N GLY A 91 8.18 -18.73 -7.12
CA GLY A 91 8.76 -18.91 -5.79
C GLY A 91 8.98 -17.57 -5.06
N ARG A 92 10.10 -17.42 -4.34
CA ARG A 92 10.38 -16.23 -3.52
C ARG A 92 10.40 -14.91 -4.33
N PRO A 93 10.92 -14.85 -5.56
CA PRO A 93 10.91 -13.64 -6.40
C PRO A 93 9.54 -13.16 -6.90
N THR A 94 8.46 -13.93 -6.75
CA THR A 94 7.14 -13.58 -7.28
C THR A 94 6.71 -12.17 -6.82
N PRO A 95 6.40 -11.23 -7.73
CA PRO A 95 5.85 -9.94 -7.36
C PRO A 95 4.39 -10.09 -6.90
N ILE A 96 3.88 -9.11 -6.15
CA ILE A 96 2.53 -9.20 -5.57
C ILE A 96 1.46 -9.46 -6.62
N ARG A 97 1.51 -8.75 -7.76
CA ARG A 97 0.57 -8.90 -8.88
C ARG A 97 0.52 -10.30 -9.50
N ASP A 98 1.59 -11.09 -9.38
CA ASP A 98 1.67 -12.43 -9.98
C ASP A 98 1.32 -13.53 -8.97
N ALA A 99 0.92 -13.17 -7.74
CA ALA A 99 0.53 -14.13 -6.71
C ALA A 99 -0.90 -14.66 -6.95
N VAL A 100 -1.02 -15.99 -6.97
CA VAL A 100 -2.28 -16.68 -7.35
C VAL A 100 -2.89 -17.40 -6.16
N ILE A 101 -4.22 -17.46 -6.12
CA ILE A 101 -4.98 -18.20 -5.11
C ILE A 101 -4.86 -19.70 -5.39
N ASP A 102 -4.69 -20.51 -4.34
CA ASP A 102 -4.53 -21.97 -4.48
C ASP A 102 -5.83 -22.65 -4.96
N ASP A 103 -6.93 -22.39 -4.26
CA ASP A 103 -8.29 -22.81 -4.61
C ASP A 103 -9.23 -21.60 -4.41
N PRO A 104 -9.58 -20.89 -5.50
CA PRO A 104 -10.43 -19.70 -5.45
C PRO A 104 -11.79 -19.91 -4.78
N HIS A 105 -12.51 -20.98 -5.14
CA HIS A 105 -13.85 -21.25 -4.63
C HIS A 105 -13.83 -21.61 -3.14
N LEU A 106 -12.88 -22.43 -2.70
CA LEU A 106 -12.71 -22.75 -1.29
C LEU A 106 -12.27 -21.52 -0.49
N ALA A 107 -11.35 -20.71 -1.03
CA ALA A 107 -10.88 -19.50 -0.37
C ALA A 107 -12.02 -18.47 -0.21
N ARG A 108 -12.84 -18.27 -1.24
CA ARG A 108 -14.06 -17.44 -1.20
C ARG A 108 -15.01 -17.92 -0.10
N ARG A 109 -15.36 -19.21 -0.11
CA ARG A 109 -16.29 -19.81 0.88
C ARG A 109 -15.78 -19.67 2.31
N ARG A 110 -14.49 -19.97 2.55
CA ARG A 110 -13.87 -19.84 3.88
C ARG A 110 -13.82 -18.38 4.34
N THR A 111 -13.52 -17.46 3.43
CA THR A 111 -13.51 -16.02 3.70
C THR A 111 -14.89 -15.53 4.10
N ALA A 112 -15.92 -15.81 3.29
CA ALA A 112 -17.30 -15.44 3.60
C ALA A 112 -17.78 -16.03 4.93
N GLY A 113 -17.51 -17.32 5.17
CA GLY A 113 -17.87 -18.00 6.42
C GLY A 113 -17.19 -17.38 7.65
N MET A 114 -15.89 -17.07 7.57
CA MET A 114 -15.15 -16.45 8.66
C MET A 114 -15.64 -15.03 8.95
N LEU A 115 -15.90 -14.23 7.91
CA LEU A 115 -16.42 -12.87 8.07
C LEU A 115 -17.79 -12.88 8.74
N ARG A 116 -18.70 -13.75 8.27
CA ARG A 116 -20.03 -13.93 8.88
C ARG A 116 -19.92 -14.44 10.32
N GLN A 117 -19.03 -15.38 10.62
CA GLN A 117 -18.82 -15.86 11.98
C GLN A 117 -18.35 -14.73 12.91
N ARG A 118 -17.43 -13.88 12.43
CA ARG A 118 -16.81 -12.83 13.24
C ARG A 118 -17.70 -11.61 13.45
N TYR A 119 -18.45 -11.23 12.42
CA TYR A 119 -19.17 -9.96 12.40
C TYR A 119 -20.67 -10.09 12.19
N GLY A 120 -21.21 -11.29 11.95
CA GLY A 120 -22.62 -11.52 11.65
C GLY A 120 -23.61 -11.05 12.72
N ALA A 121 -23.17 -10.93 13.98
CA ALA A 121 -23.96 -10.41 15.09
C ALA A 121 -23.91 -8.87 15.22
N SER A 122 -23.12 -8.18 14.41
CA SER A 122 -23.05 -6.73 14.40
C SER A 122 -24.34 -6.13 13.82
N PRO A 123 -24.88 -5.04 14.39
CA PRO A 123 -25.97 -4.29 13.77
C PRO A 123 -25.57 -3.68 12.41
N HIS A 124 -24.26 -3.52 12.16
CA HIS A 124 -23.73 -2.98 10.91
C HIS A 124 -23.41 -4.08 9.88
N TRP A 125 -23.59 -5.36 10.23
CA TRP A 125 -23.26 -6.48 9.34
C TRP A 125 -24.01 -6.46 8.01
N PRO A 126 -25.33 -6.17 7.93
CA PRO A 126 -26.04 -6.19 6.65
C PRO A 126 -25.38 -5.29 5.59
N ALA A 127 -25.10 -4.03 5.93
CA ALA A 127 -24.44 -3.07 5.04
C ALA A 127 -22.98 -3.47 4.74
N LEU A 128 -22.25 -4.00 5.74
CA LEU A 128 -20.88 -4.47 5.52
C LEU A 128 -20.81 -5.70 4.64
N ALA A 129 -21.77 -6.62 4.74
CA ALA A 129 -21.83 -7.81 3.89
C ALA A 129 -22.02 -7.40 2.42
N GLU A 130 -22.99 -6.53 2.14
CA GLU A 130 -23.24 -5.99 0.79
C GLU A 130 -22.01 -5.26 0.24
N THR A 131 -21.35 -4.43 1.06
CA THR A 131 -20.09 -3.76 0.67
C THR A 131 -18.98 -4.74 0.29
N LEU A 132 -18.98 -5.93 0.89
CA LEU A 132 -17.94 -6.94 0.69
C LEU A 132 -18.26 -7.91 -0.45
N ASP A 133 -19.44 -7.86 -1.07
CA ASP A 133 -19.79 -8.73 -2.19
C ASP A 133 -18.81 -8.62 -3.37
N PRO A 134 -18.38 -7.40 -3.81
CA PRO A 134 -17.35 -7.29 -4.85
C PRO A 134 -16.01 -7.93 -4.46
N VAL A 135 -15.69 -7.99 -3.16
CA VAL A 135 -14.49 -8.67 -2.67
C VAL A 135 -14.63 -10.17 -2.80
N LEU A 136 -15.81 -10.72 -2.52
CA LEU A 136 -16.09 -12.14 -2.67
C LEU A 136 -16.10 -12.55 -4.14
N ASP A 137 -16.64 -11.71 -5.03
CA ASP A 137 -16.61 -11.94 -6.48
C ASP A 137 -15.18 -11.86 -7.05
N ALA A 138 -14.34 -10.96 -6.51
CA ALA A 138 -12.95 -10.84 -6.93
C ALA A 138 -12.13 -12.14 -6.72
N PHE A 139 -12.57 -13.06 -5.87
CA PHE A 139 -11.91 -14.38 -5.76
C PHE A 139 -11.97 -15.17 -7.06
N ASP A 140 -13.00 -14.99 -7.90
CA ASP A 140 -13.17 -15.74 -9.15
C ASP A 140 -12.07 -15.42 -10.18
N THR A 141 -11.33 -14.31 -9.99
CA THR A 141 -10.13 -13.99 -10.78
C THR A 141 -8.96 -14.94 -10.51
N GLY A 142 -8.94 -15.59 -9.34
CA GLY A 142 -7.80 -16.39 -8.88
C GLY A 142 -6.56 -15.58 -8.53
N GLU A 143 -6.63 -14.25 -8.50
CA GLU A 143 -5.50 -13.36 -8.24
C GLU A 143 -5.55 -12.77 -6.82
N THR A 144 -4.52 -13.04 -6.02
CA THR A 144 -4.48 -12.57 -4.62
C THR A 144 -4.42 -11.04 -4.53
N ALA A 145 -3.67 -10.39 -5.44
CA ALA A 145 -3.56 -8.94 -5.48
C ALA A 145 -4.90 -8.27 -5.79
N THR A 146 -5.68 -8.85 -6.70
CA THR A 146 -6.99 -8.33 -7.13
C THR A 146 -8.00 -8.37 -5.98
N VAL A 147 -8.05 -9.47 -5.22
CA VAL A 147 -8.88 -9.53 -3.99
C VAL A 147 -8.42 -8.50 -2.96
N ALA A 148 -7.11 -8.37 -2.74
CA ALA A 148 -6.55 -7.44 -1.76
C ALA A 148 -6.83 -5.97 -2.13
N GLU A 149 -6.60 -5.59 -3.38
CA GLU A 149 -6.89 -4.26 -3.90
C GLU A 149 -8.39 -3.94 -3.81
N THR A 150 -9.24 -4.84 -4.31
CA THR A 150 -10.71 -4.70 -4.26
C THR A 150 -11.18 -4.48 -2.83
N SER A 151 -10.67 -5.29 -1.89
CA SER A 151 -11.02 -5.14 -0.47
C SER A 151 -10.61 -3.81 0.15
N THR A 152 -9.55 -3.18 -0.35
CA THR A 152 -9.16 -1.84 0.12
C THR A 152 -10.04 -0.76 -0.53
N ARG A 153 -10.33 -0.88 -1.83
CA ARG A 153 -11.18 0.07 -2.58
C ARG A 153 -12.58 0.14 -2.00
N VAL A 154 -13.28 -0.99 -1.87
CA VAL A 154 -14.66 -0.99 -1.36
C VAL A 154 -14.76 -0.38 0.05
N LEU A 155 -13.74 -0.56 0.88
CA LEU A 155 -13.72 0.05 2.22
C LEU A 155 -13.44 1.55 2.16
N LEU A 156 -12.59 2.02 1.25
CA LEU A 156 -12.39 3.46 1.02
C LEU A 156 -13.67 4.10 0.47
N ASP A 157 -14.35 3.45 -0.47
CA ASP A 157 -15.58 3.91 -1.09
C ASP A 157 -16.73 3.98 -0.06
N LEU A 158 -16.89 2.94 0.78
CA LEU A 158 -17.83 2.92 1.92
C LEU A 158 -17.61 4.11 2.86
N LEU A 159 -16.35 4.52 3.06
CA LEU A 159 -15.98 5.63 3.92
C LEU A 159 -16.09 6.99 3.21
N GLY A 160 -16.48 7.01 1.93
CA GLY A 160 -16.66 8.23 1.14
C GLY A 160 -15.35 8.86 0.65
N TRP A 161 -14.27 8.08 0.53
CA TRP A 161 -13.02 8.56 -0.05
C TRP A 161 -13.23 9.00 -1.50
N LYS A 162 -12.57 10.10 -1.90
CA LYS A 162 -12.72 10.72 -3.23
C LYS A 162 -11.41 10.75 -4.03
N GLY A 163 -10.39 10.06 -3.55
CA GLY A 163 -9.09 10.06 -4.20
C GLY A 163 -9.05 9.15 -5.43
N GLN A 164 -7.96 9.28 -6.18
CA GLN A 164 -7.71 8.48 -7.37
C GLN A 164 -6.74 7.34 -7.06
N VAL A 165 -6.95 6.21 -7.73
CA VAL A 165 -6.05 5.06 -7.63
C VAL A 165 -5.26 4.88 -8.92
N LEU A 166 -3.95 4.71 -8.80
CA LEU A 166 -3.04 4.36 -9.89
C LEU A 166 -2.31 3.05 -9.55
N THR A 167 -1.76 2.40 -10.58
CA THR A 167 -1.03 1.14 -10.42
C THR A 167 0.46 1.34 -10.72
N SER A 168 1.33 0.98 -9.80
CA SER A 168 2.76 1.26 -9.89
C SER A 168 3.43 0.59 -11.09
N SER A 169 2.97 -0.61 -11.47
CA SER A 169 3.49 -1.35 -12.61
C SER A 169 3.15 -0.75 -13.98
N ARG A 170 2.22 0.20 -14.01
CA ARG A 170 1.79 0.92 -15.22
C ARG A 170 2.45 2.30 -15.35
N LEU A 171 3.29 2.67 -14.37
CA LEU A 171 3.95 3.97 -14.32
C LEU A 171 5.46 3.80 -14.50
N PRO A 172 6.11 4.67 -15.30
CA PRO A 172 7.57 4.66 -15.40
C PRO A 172 8.18 5.12 -14.07
N ALA A 173 9.13 4.35 -13.55
CA ALA A 173 9.89 4.73 -12.37
C ALA A 173 11.27 4.10 -12.39
N ARG A 174 12.28 4.84 -11.94
CA ARG A 174 13.65 4.36 -11.86
C ARG A 174 13.81 3.33 -10.74
N ARG A 175 14.87 2.52 -10.84
CA ARG A 175 15.22 1.54 -9.80
C ARG A 175 15.73 2.25 -8.54
N GLY A 176 15.62 1.54 -7.41
CA GLY A 176 16.01 2.04 -6.09
C GLY A 176 14.78 2.46 -5.28
N ARG A 177 14.74 2.05 -4.00
CA ARG A 177 13.52 2.14 -3.18
C ARG A 177 12.97 3.56 -3.06
N SER A 178 13.79 4.51 -2.65
CA SER A 178 13.37 5.91 -2.44
C SER A 178 13.18 6.66 -3.76
N VAL A 179 14.08 6.43 -4.74
CA VAL A 179 13.98 7.01 -6.09
C VAL A 179 12.67 6.61 -6.75
N ARG A 180 12.33 5.32 -6.69
CA ARG A 180 11.09 4.79 -7.24
C ARG A 180 9.86 5.43 -6.61
N LEU A 181 9.84 5.57 -5.27
CA LEU A 181 8.72 6.22 -4.59
C LEU A 181 8.62 7.71 -4.94
N ALA A 182 9.74 8.40 -5.15
CA ALA A 182 9.75 9.79 -5.59
C ALA A 182 9.18 9.93 -7.02
N ASP A 183 9.63 9.09 -7.96
CA ASP A 183 9.14 9.09 -9.35
C ASP A 183 7.63 8.80 -9.42
N LEU A 184 7.17 7.78 -8.69
CA LEU A 184 5.75 7.46 -8.60
C LEU A 184 4.94 8.60 -7.99
N SER A 185 5.46 9.27 -6.95
CA SER A 185 4.79 10.43 -6.36
C SER A 185 4.72 11.59 -7.36
N ALA A 186 5.78 11.84 -8.12
CA ALA A 186 5.81 12.91 -9.12
C ALA A 186 4.84 12.67 -10.29
N ALA A 187 4.63 11.40 -10.68
CA ALA A 187 3.66 11.04 -11.71
C ALA A 187 2.21 11.46 -11.36
N THR A 188 1.91 11.74 -10.08
CA THR A 188 0.61 12.26 -9.63
C THR A 188 0.53 13.78 -9.56
N GLY A 189 1.64 14.49 -9.78
CA GLY A 189 1.71 15.94 -9.49
C GLY A 189 1.56 16.29 -8.01
N ALA A 190 1.69 15.31 -7.10
CA ALA A 190 1.52 15.52 -5.67
C ALA A 190 2.63 16.39 -5.08
N ARG A 191 2.24 17.31 -4.18
CA ARG A 191 3.20 18.14 -3.42
C ARG A 191 3.88 17.37 -2.29
N ALA A 192 3.28 16.26 -1.85
CA ALA A 192 3.83 15.48 -0.75
C ALA A 192 3.54 13.98 -0.85
N TYR A 193 4.53 13.18 -0.45
CA TYR A 193 4.41 11.75 -0.23
C TYR A 193 4.06 11.47 1.23
N LEU A 194 2.92 10.83 1.46
CA LEU A 194 2.42 10.44 2.76
C LEU A 194 2.99 9.08 3.19
N CYS A 195 4.02 9.15 4.02
CA CYS A 195 4.79 7.99 4.47
C CYS A 195 4.30 7.48 5.82
N GLY A 196 4.02 6.17 5.90
CA GLY A 196 3.73 5.52 7.19
C GLY A 196 4.98 5.42 8.07
N THR A 197 4.80 5.24 9.39
CA THR A 197 5.92 5.22 10.35
C THR A 197 7.03 4.22 10.02
N GLY A 198 6.68 3.03 9.49
CA GLY A 198 7.70 2.03 9.12
C GLY A 198 8.52 2.41 7.88
N GLY A 199 7.93 3.19 6.96
CA GLY A 199 8.62 3.66 5.76
C GLY A 199 9.67 4.73 6.07
N MET A 200 9.40 5.57 7.06
CA MET A 200 10.29 6.66 7.48
C MET A 200 11.66 6.17 7.98
N THR A 201 11.77 4.92 8.45
CA THR A 201 13.02 4.37 8.99
C THR A 201 14.08 4.14 7.92
N TYR A 202 13.70 3.99 6.65
CA TYR A 202 14.62 3.61 5.57
C TYR A 202 14.54 4.50 4.33
N LEU A 203 13.73 5.57 4.39
CA LEU A 203 13.49 6.44 3.25
C LEU A 203 14.60 7.49 3.16
N ASP A 204 15.16 7.62 1.96
CA ASP A 204 16.09 8.69 1.61
C ASP A 204 15.26 9.88 1.07
N PRO A 205 15.32 11.07 1.70
CA PRO A 205 14.55 12.23 1.25
C PRO A 205 15.15 12.91 0.00
N ALA A 206 16.41 12.64 -0.36
CA ALA A 206 17.07 13.36 -1.45
C ALA A 206 16.36 13.22 -2.81
N PRO A 207 15.91 12.03 -3.26
CA PRO A 207 15.18 11.90 -4.52
C PRO A 207 13.83 12.64 -4.56
N PHE A 208 13.17 12.78 -3.41
CA PHE A 208 11.91 13.53 -3.29
C PHE A 208 12.16 15.04 -3.38
N LYS A 209 13.23 15.53 -2.73
CA LYS A 209 13.62 16.95 -2.77
C LYS A 209 13.93 17.42 -4.20
N VAL A 210 14.61 16.60 -5.00
CA VAL A 210 14.88 16.90 -6.42
C VAL A 210 13.60 17.12 -7.23
N GLN A 211 12.50 16.46 -6.84
CA GLN A 211 11.20 16.55 -7.52
C GLN A 211 10.23 17.51 -6.83
N ASN A 212 10.70 18.31 -5.87
CA ASN A 212 9.88 19.22 -5.07
C ASN A 212 8.73 18.53 -4.30
N ILE A 213 8.95 17.29 -3.87
CA ILE A 213 7.97 16.52 -3.11
C ILE A 213 8.37 16.49 -1.64
N ALA A 214 7.50 16.99 -0.77
CA ALA A 214 7.70 16.89 0.67
C ALA A 214 7.45 15.45 1.15
N VAL A 215 8.22 14.98 2.14
CA VAL A 215 7.94 13.70 2.80
C VAL A 215 7.18 13.98 4.10
N ALA A 216 5.92 13.57 4.15
CA ALA A 216 5.05 13.77 5.31
C ALA A 216 4.86 12.47 6.10
N SER A 217 5.17 12.49 7.39
CA SER A 217 4.95 11.33 8.27
C SER A 217 3.47 11.23 8.66
N PHE A 218 2.83 10.11 8.33
CA PHE A 218 1.49 9.78 8.79
C PHE A 218 1.54 8.99 10.11
N ARG A 219 1.03 9.63 11.17
CA ARG A 219 0.99 9.08 12.53
C ARG A 219 -0.44 9.15 13.06
N PRO A 220 -1.21 8.06 12.96
CA PRO A 220 -2.48 7.93 13.67
C PRO A 220 -2.26 8.03 15.19
N PRO A 221 -3.29 8.41 15.96
CA PRO A 221 -3.27 8.34 17.42
C PRO A 221 -2.93 6.92 17.91
N THR A 222 -2.60 6.79 19.19
CA THR A 222 -2.33 5.50 19.84
C THR A 222 -3.45 5.06 20.79
N THR A 223 -4.49 5.88 20.95
CA THR A 223 -5.59 5.69 21.89
C THR A 223 -6.89 5.32 21.18
N GLY A 224 -7.87 4.82 21.94
CA GLY A 224 -9.18 4.40 21.41
C GLY A 224 -9.04 3.30 20.36
N ILE A 225 -9.79 3.42 19.25
CA ILE A 225 -9.76 2.44 18.14
C ILE A 225 -8.38 2.31 17.49
N TRP A 226 -7.52 3.30 17.64
CA TRP A 226 -6.21 3.31 17.01
C TRP A 226 -5.18 2.45 17.74
N SER A 227 -5.41 2.15 19.03
CA SER A 227 -4.55 1.30 19.87
C SER A 227 -4.32 -0.09 19.28
N SER A 228 -5.35 -0.66 18.65
CA SER A 228 -5.31 -1.95 17.95
C SER A 228 -5.18 -1.78 16.43
N GLY A 229 -5.36 -0.57 15.89
CA GLY A 229 -5.46 -0.29 14.45
C GLY A 229 -4.19 -0.56 13.63
N ARG A 230 -3.03 -0.71 14.28
CA ARG A 230 -1.77 -1.16 13.62
C ARG A 230 -1.71 -2.68 13.43
N ARG A 231 -2.64 -3.43 14.01
CA ARG A 231 -2.71 -4.89 13.94
C ARG A 231 -4.01 -5.36 13.31
N LEU A 232 -5.13 -4.78 13.71
CA LEU A 232 -6.46 -5.22 13.29
C LEU A 232 -6.87 -4.61 11.96
N SER A 233 -7.59 -5.40 11.18
CA SER A 233 -8.35 -4.94 10.01
C SER A 233 -9.31 -3.82 10.40
N ALA A 234 -9.53 -2.89 9.48
CA ALA A 234 -10.54 -1.85 9.63
C ALA A 234 -11.96 -2.41 9.79
N LEU A 235 -12.22 -3.64 9.33
CA LEU A 235 -13.51 -4.31 9.49
C LEU A 235 -13.96 -4.40 10.95
N TRP A 236 -13.04 -4.58 11.90
CA TRP A 236 -13.42 -4.60 13.32
C TRP A 236 -14.01 -3.25 13.75
N ALA A 237 -13.34 -2.14 13.42
CA ALA A 237 -13.84 -0.81 13.77
C ALA A 237 -15.17 -0.51 13.07
N LEU A 238 -15.31 -0.89 11.79
CA LEU A 238 -16.54 -0.74 11.02
C LEU A 238 -17.69 -1.56 11.61
N ALA A 239 -17.44 -2.81 12.00
CA ALA A 239 -18.47 -3.69 12.55
C ALA A 239 -18.83 -3.31 14.00
N THR A 240 -17.91 -2.75 14.78
CA THR A 240 -18.18 -2.35 16.17
C THR A 240 -18.81 -0.95 16.27
N LEU A 241 -18.40 0.01 15.43
CA LEU A 241 -18.81 1.41 15.54
C LEU A 241 -19.73 1.90 14.41
N GLY A 242 -19.75 1.20 13.29
CA GLY A 242 -20.46 1.61 12.08
C GLY A 242 -19.63 2.50 11.14
N PRO A 243 -19.98 2.55 9.84
CA PRO A 243 -19.27 3.36 8.85
C PRO A 243 -19.19 4.84 9.22
N ASP A 244 -20.30 5.48 9.58
CA ASP A 244 -20.35 6.94 9.86
C ASP A 244 -19.39 7.35 10.98
N ALA A 245 -19.37 6.58 12.07
CA ALA A 245 -18.51 6.84 13.22
C ALA A 245 -17.03 6.67 12.87
N VAL A 246 -16.70 5.72 12.00
CA VAL A 246 -15.34 5.50 11.51
C VAL A 246 -14.94 6.62 10.53
N THR A 247 -15.82 7.00 9.60
CA THR A 247 -15.64 8.12 8.65
C THR A 247 -15.36 9.42 9.38
N ALA A 248 -16.15 9.78 10.40
CA ALA A 248 -15.93 11.00 11.17
C ALA A 248 -14.53 11.05 11.83
N ARG A 249 -14.04 9.90 12.33
CA ARG A 249 -12.70 9.80 12.93
C ARG A 249 -11.58 9.90 11.90
N LEU A 250 -11.78 9.33 10.72
CA LEU A 250 -10.84 9.42 9.59
C LEU A 250 -10.77 10.85 9.05
N GLN A 251 -11.91 11.51 8.86
CA GLN A 251 -12.00 12.91 8.44
C GLN A 251 -11.33 13.84 9.46
N ALA A 252 -11.58 13.66 10.75
CA ALA A 252 -10.90 14.43 11.80
C ALA A 252 -9.37 14.25 11.75
N LEU A 253 -8.89 13.02 11.51
CA LEU A 253 -7.46 12.74 11.37
C LEU A 253 -6.86 13.35 10.10
N ALA A 254 -7.57 13.32 8.97
CA ALA A 254 -7.14 13.91 7.71
C ALA A 254 -7.11 15.45 7.77
N ALA A 255 -8.12 16.09 8.38
CA ALA A 255 -8.20 17.54 8.52
C ALA A 255 -7.05 18.13 9.35
N HIS A 256 -6.60 17.43 10.39
CA HIS A 256 -5.41 17.81 11.16
C HIS A 256 -4.12 17.82 10.31
N ARG A 257 -4.11 17.13 9.17
CA ARG A 257 -2.95 17.06 8.26
C ARG A 257 -3.02 18.08 7.14
N GLY A 258 -4.22 18.46 6.68
CA GLY A 258 -4.39 19.64 5.83
C GLY A 258 -3.83 20.92 6.47
N ARG A 259 -3.83 20.99 7.81
CA ARG A 259 -3.28 22.11 8.59
C ARG A 259 -1.79 22.02 8.92
N LEU A 260 -1.11 20.92 8.60
CA LEU A 260 0.35 20.92 8.69
C LEU A 260 0.87 21.77 7.55
N GLN A 261 1.07 23.05 7.87
CA GLN A 261 1.95 23.94 7.15
C GLN A 261 3.21 23.15 6.83
N ILE A 262 3.49 23.07 5.52
CA ILE A 262 4.79 22.72 5.00
C ILE A 262 5.76 23.62 5.74
N ALA A 263 6.49 23.09 6.71
CA ALA A 263 7.63 23.80 7.25
C ALA A 263 8.54 24.05 6.05
N ALA A 264 8.57 25.30 5.58
CA ALA A 264 9.52 25.72 4.57
C ALA A 264 10.89 25.25 5.05
N ALA A 265 11.63 24.57 4.17
CA ALA A 265 13.00 24.21 4.46
C ALA A 265 13.73 25.48 4.94
N PRO A 266 14.48 25.45 6.07
CA PRO A 266 15.20 26.63 6.52
C PRO A 266 16.09 27.12 5.37
N SER A 267 15.86 28.35 4.92
CA SER A 267 16.63 29.03 3.88
C SER A 267 17.96 29.50 4.44
N SER A 268 18.80 28.56 4.91
CA SER A 268 20.24 28.72 5.14
C SER A 268 20.74 27.53 5.95
N TRP A 269 21.42 26.59 5.30
CA TRP A 269 22.43 25.79 6.00
C TRP A 269 23.75 26.09 5.32
N GLY A 270 24.58 26.86 6.04
CA GLY A 270 25.93 27.17 5.62
C GLY A 270 26.71 25.89 5.35
N THR A 271 27.52 25.94 4.30
CA THR A 271 28.51 24.95 3.93
C THR A 271 29.40 24.60 5.13
N TYR A 272 29.19 23.41 5.70
CA TYR A 272 30.19 22.75 6.51
C TYR A 272 30.70 21.53 5.72
N HIS A 273 31.86 21.70 5.09
CA HIS A 273 32.64 20.57 4.59
C HIS A 273 33.14 19.77 5.79
N ARG A 274 32.70 18.51 5.91
CA ARG A 274 33.48 17.47 6.59
C ARG A 274 33.61 16.29 5.64
N THR A 275 34.81 16.15 5.10
CA THR A 275 35.32 14.96 4.45
C THR A 275 35.33 13.80 5.45
N TRP A 276 34.76 12.65 5.07
CA TRP A 276 35.07 11.36 5.69
C TRP A 276 35.31 10.31 4.60
N PRO A 277 36.30 9.43 4.79
CA PRO A 277 36.89 8.66 3.70
C PRO A 277 36.11 7.37 3.42
N TRP A 278 36.10 7.02 2.14
CA TRP A 278 35.73 5.72 1.62
C TRP A 278 36.79 4.68 1.97
N GLN A 279 36.39 3.46 2.33
CA GLN A 279 37.19 2.27 2.06
C GLN A 279 36.28 1.11 1.65
N ASP A 280 36.41 0.76 0.37
CA ASP A 280 35.99 -0.49 -0.25
C ASP A 280 36.66 -1.69 0.42
N SER A 281 35.96 -2.83 0.45
CA SER A 281 36.60 -4.15 0.45
C SER A 281 35.65 -5.17 -0.16
N ARG A 282 35.93 -5.54 -1.42
CA ARG A 282 35.45 -6.77 -2.05
C ARG A 282 36.44 -7.91 -1.77
N GLU A 283 35.89 -9.12 -1.75
CA GLU A 283 36.56 -10.42 -2.04
C GLU A 283 37.69 -10.83 -1.08
N ALA A 284 38.03 -12.10 -0.85
CA ALA A 284 37.48 -13.43 -0.98
C ALA A 284 38.53 -14.35 -0.34
N GLY A 285 38.17 -15.55 0.11
CA GLY A 285 39.11 -16.68 0.11
C GLY A 285 39.67 -17.17 1.45
N MET A 286 39.11 -18.31 1.88
CA MET A 286 39.81 -19.57 2.22
C MET A 286 40.75 -19.68 3.43
N CYS A 287 40.35 -20.61 4.31
CA CYS A 287 41.13 -21.68 4.94
C CYS A 287 42.53 -21.39 5.51
N HIS A 288 42.69 -21.55 6.83
CA HIS A 288 43.50 -22.65 7.39
C HIS A 288 43.23 -22.89 8.89
N ARG A 289 43.44 -24.15 9.29
CA ARG A 289 43.17 -24.75 10.61
C ARG A 289 44.30 -24.48 11.62
N ALA A 290 43.91 -24.53 12.90
CA ALA A 290 44.63 -25.09 14.07
C ALA A 290 45.83 -24.29 14.65
N PRO A 291 46.19 -24.46 15.95
CA PRO A 291 45.87 -25.60 16.82
C PRO A 291 45.27 -25.32 18.20
N VAL A 292 44.75 -26.42 18.75
CA VAL A 292 44.32 -26.66 20.13
C VAL A 292 45.51 -26.69 21.07
N THR A 293 45.39 -26.09 22.25
CA THR A 293 46.13 -26.48 23.46
C THR A 293 45.18 -26.54 24.65
N LEU A 294 45.13 -27.73 25.25
CA LEU A 294 44.51 -28.08 26.53
C LEU A 294 45.47 -27.77 27.69
N ARG A 295 44.92 -27.33 28.83
CA ARG A 295 45.23 -27.73 30.24
C ARG A 295 44.51 -26.74 31.17
N HIS A 296 43.46 -27.19 31.87
CA HIS A 296 43.45 -27.76 33.24
C HIS A 296 43.57 -26.71 34.35
N GLY A 297 42.48 -26.65 35.13
CA GLY A 297 42.22 -25.89 36.34
C GLY A 297 40.76 -26.10 36.67
#